data_AF-A0A852TNE7-F1
#
_entry.id   AF-A0A852TNE7-F1
#
_cell.length_a   1.000
_cell.length_b   1.000
_cell.length_c   1.000
_cell.angle_alpha   90.00
_cell.angle_beta   90.00
_cell.angle_gamma   90.00
#
_symmetry.space_group_name_H-M   'P 1'
#
loop_
_entity.id
_entity.type
_entity.pdbx_description
1 polymer ?
#
loop_
_entity_poly.entity_id
_entity_poly.type
_entity_poly.pdbx_seq_one_letter_code
_entity_poly.pdbx_strand_id
1 'polypeptide(L)' 'MSLDPKGTGRARWSARWKKALNAFDLTFDGRLTATRR' A
#
# COMPACT_ATOMS: atom_id res chain seq x y z
N MET A 1 13.25 13.45 -14.95
CA MET A 1 12.07 14.10 -14.36
C MET A 1 11.37 13.08 -13.46
N SER A 2 11.07 13.41 -12.20
CA SER A 2 10.40 12.49 -11.26
C SER A 2 8.91 12.36 -11.60
N LEU A 3 8.39 11.12 -11.60
CA LEU A 3 7.01 10.79 -11.96
C LEU A 3 5.96 11.30 -10.95
N ASP A 4 6.36 11.57 -9.71
CA ASP A 4 5.52 12.23 -8.71
C ASP A 4 6.41 13.03 -7.75
N PRO A 5 6.81 14.27 -8.12
CA PRO A 5 7.73 15.09 -7.34
C PRO A 5 7.21 15.42 -5.93
N LYS A 6 5.89 15.37 -5.73
CA LYS A 6 5.22 15.71 -4.47
C LYS A 6 4.74 14.48 -3.69
N GLY A 7 4.86 13.27 -4.23
CA GLY A 7 4.38 12.02 -3.61
C GLY A 7 2.85 11.94 -3.43
N THR A 8 2.11 12.85 -4.05
CA THR A 8 0.65 12.98 -3.88
C THR A 8 -0.13 11.84 -4.53
N GLY A 9 0.36 11.30 -5.64
CA GLY A 9 -0.24 10.15 -6.32
C GLY A 9 -0.10 8.89 -5.47
N ARG A 10 1.08 8.68 -4.87
CA ARG A 10 1.31 7.58 -3.93
C ARG A 10 0.39 7.68 -2.72
N ALA A 11 0.28 8.86 -2.10
CA ALA A 11 -0.58 9.07 -0.93
C ALA A 11 -2.06 8.79 -1.24
N ARG A 12 -2.58 9.29 -2.37
CA ARG A 12 -3.96 9.03 -2.80
C ARG A 12 -4.22 7.55 -3.06
N TRP A 13 -3.29 6.86 -3.71
CA TRP A 13 -3.45 5.44 -4.00
C TRP A 13 -3.47 4.62 -2.70
N SER A 14 -2.52 4.86 -1.78
CA SER A 14 -2.50 4.17 -0.48
C SER A 14 -3.75 4.46 0.34
N ALA A 15 -4.25 5.70 0.36
CA ALA A 15 -5.48 6.05 1.06
C ALA A 15 -6.71 5.36 0.45
N ARG A 16 -6.83 5.33 -0.89
CA ARG A 16 -7.93 4.66 -1.60
C ARG A 16 -7.98 3.17 -1.32
N TRP A 17 -6.82 2.51 -1.24
CA TRP A 17 -6.73 1.06 -1.10
C TRP A 17 -6.54 0.56 0.34
N LYS A 18 -6.40 1.46 1.33
CA LYS A 18 -6.10 1.11 2.73
C LYS A 18 -7.05 0.06 3.30
N LYS A 19 -8.36 0.20 3.08
CA LYS A 19 -9.36 -0.76 3.59
C LYS A 19 -9.20 -2.15 2.96
N ALA A 20 -8.99 -2.22 1.65
CA ALA A 20 -8.80 -3.49 0.95
C ALA A 20 -7.48 -4.16 1.33
N LEU A 21 -6.41 -3.38 1.49
CA LEU A 21 -5.11 -3.89 1.96
C LEU A 21 -5.19 -4.42 3.39
N ASN A 22 -5.90 -3.72 4.29
CA ASN A 22 -6.12 -4.21 5.65
C ASN A 22 -6.95 -5.51 5.68
N ALA A 23 -8.00 -5.59 4.88
CA ALA A 23 -8.81 -6.80 4.76
C ALA A 23 -7.99 -7.97 4.18
N PHE A 24 -7.17 -7.68 3.17
CA PHE A 24 -6.25 -8.65 2.58
C PHE A 24 -5.25 -9.18 3.62
N ASP A 25 -4.66 -8.29 4.43
CA ASP A 25 -3.71 -8.67 5.48
C ASP A 25 -4.35 -9.58 6.53
N LEU A 26 -5.61 -9.31 6.91
CA LEU A 26 -6.39 -10.15 7.83
C LEU A 26 -6.70 -11.54 7.24
N THR A 27 -7.02 -11.60 5.95
CA THR A 27 -7.36 -12.86 5.26
C THR A 27 -6.14 -13.69 4.86
N PHE A 28 -4.99 -13.04 4.69
CA PHE A 28 -3.74 -13.63 4.22
C PHE A 28 -2.61 -13.29 5.20
N ASP A 29 -2.75 -13.80 6.43
CA ASP A 29 -1.86 -13.51 7.54
C ASP A 29 -0.37 -13.66 7.15
N GLY A 30 0.39 -12.59 7.39
CA GLY A 30 1.85 -12.53 7.18
C GLY A 30 2.36 -12.38 5.74
N ARG A 31 1.51 -12.35 4.69
CA ARG A 31 2.00 -12.29 3.30
C ARG A 31 2.42 -10.90 2.82
N LEU A 32 1.79 -9.83 3.32
CA LEU A 32 2.15 -8.45 2.92
C LEU A 32 3.45 -7.96 3.56
N THR A 33 3.83 -8.50 4.72
CA THR A 33 5.06 -8.16 5.45
C THR A 33 6.22 -9.12 5.17
N ALA A 34 5.95 -10.35 4.68
CA ALA A 34 6.99 -11.35 4.38
C ALA A 34 8.03 -10.90 3.33
N THR A 35 7.70 -9.93 2.47
CA THR A 35 8.63 -9.37 1.47
C THR A 35 9.46 -8.20 1.98
N ARG A 36 9.25 -7.75 3.23
CA ARG A 36 10.05 -6.70 3.88
C ARG A 36 11.17 -7.33 4.70
N ARG A 37 12.14 -7.95 4.02
CA ARG A 37 13.47 -8.23 4.58
C ARG A 37 14.41 -7.08 4.25
#